data_AF-A0A0D3D1L4-F1
#
_entry.id   AF-A0A0D3D1L4-F1
#
_cell.length_a   1.000
_cell.length_b   1.000
_cell.length_c   1.000
_cell.angle_alpha   90.00
_cell.angle_beta   90.00
_cell.angle_gamma   90.00
#
_symmetry.space_group_name_H-M   'P 1'
#
loop_
_entity.id
_entity.type
_entity.pdbx_description
1 polymer ?
#
loop_
_entity_poly.entity_id
_entity_poly.type
_entity_poly.pdbx_seq_one_letter_code
_entity_poly.pdbx_strand_id
1 'polypeptide(L)' 'MNLYYQANGRNYWNCNFKNSGLIVITNPSYGNCYYDYK' A
#
# COMPACT_ATOMS: atom_id res chain seq x y z
N MET A 1 4.16 5.55 3.09
CA MET A 1 4.13 4.61 1.94
C MET A 1 2.74 4.50 1.36
N ASN A 2 1.77 3.92 2.10
CA ASN A 2 0.40 3.78 1.59
C ASN A 2 -0.23 5.13 1.23
N LEU A 3 -0.20 6.12 2.13
CA LEU A 3 -0.77 7.45 1.87
C LEU A 3 -0.23 8.12 0.59
N TYR A 4 1.08 8.05 0.33
CA TYR A 4 1.68 8.58 -0.91
C TYR A 4 1.19 7.80 -2.14
N TYR A 5 1.22 6.47 -2.08
CA TYR A 5 0.74 5.61 -3.16
C TYR A 5 -0.74 5.87 -3.49
N GLN A 6 -1.59 6.03 -2.46
CA GLN A 6 -3.01 6.35 -2.62
C GLN A 6 -3.24 7.76 -3.18
N ALA A 7 -2.54 8.77 -2.65
CA ALA A 7 -2.69 10.17 -3.09
C ALA A 7 -2.22 10.40 -4.54
N ASN A 8 -1.31 9.56 -5.05
CA ASN A 8 -0.73 9.70 -6.40
C ASN A 8 -1.38 8.75 -7.44
N GLY A 9 -2.55 8.18 -7.13
CA GLY A 9 -3.34 7.39 -8.09
C GLY A 9 -3.00 5.90 -8.14
N ARG A 10 -2.28 5.37 -7.15
CA ARG A 10 -2.02 3.92 -6.98
C ARG A 10 -1.31 3.26 -8.16
N ASN A 11 -0.50 3.99 -8.92
CA ASN A 11 0.23 3.42 -10.03
C ASN A 11 1.47 2.65 -9.56
N TYR A 12 1.92 1.67 -10.33
CA TYR A 12 3.10 0.86 -10.00
C TYR A 12 4.34 1.71 -9.65
N TRP A 13 4.57 2.79 -10.40
CA TRP A 13 5.69 3.71 -10.16
C TRP A 13 5.58 4.52 -8.87
N ASN A 14 4.38 4.68 -8.30
CA ASN A 14 4.19 5.34 -7.01
C ASN A 14 4.56 4.43 -5.82
N CYS A 15 4.84 3.14 -6.06
CA CYS A 15 5.36 2.20 -5.07
C CYS A 15 6.90 2.08 -5.13
N ASN A 16 7.60 3.06 -5.71
CA ASN A 16 9.06 3.09 -5.69
C ASN A 16 9.59 3.56 -4.32
N PHE A 17 9.66 2.60 -3.41
CA PHE A 17 10.02 2.81 -2.02
C PHE A 17 11.36 2.15 -1.66
N LYS A 18 12.31 2.11 -2.60
CA LYS A 18 13.60 1.40 -2.43
C LYS A 18 13.41 -0.05 -1.98
N ASN A 19 12.47 -0.76 -2.60
CA ASN A 19 12.10 -2.16 -2.29
C ASN A 19 11.52 -2.40 -0.89
N SER A 20 11.21 -1.36 -0.11
CA SER A 20 10.54 -1.49 1.19
C SER A 20 9.00 -1.53 1.10
N GLY A 21 8.44 -1.40 -0.10
CA GLY A 21 7.00 -1.42 -0.36
C GLY A 21 6.59 -2.58 -1.25
N LEU A 22 5.37 -3.09 -1.03
CA LEU A 22 4.74 -4.14 -1.82
C LEU A 22 3.31 -3.71 -2.17
N ILE A 23 2.91 -3.93 -3.42
CA ILE A 23 1.53 -3.77 -3.86
C ILE A 23 0.79 -5.07 -3.55
N VAL A 24 -0.22 -5.00 -2.70
CA VAL A 24 -1.08 -6.14 -2.37
C VAL A 24 -2.38 -6.04 -3.17
N ILE A 25 -2.81 -7.15 -3.74
CA ILE A 25 -4.08 -7.26 -4.50
C ILE A 25 -5.23 -7.81 -3.65
N THR A 26 -4.90 -8.37 -2.49
CA THR A 26 -5.85 -8.87 -1.48
C THR A 26 -5.70 -8.05 -0.20
N ASN A 27 -6.73 -8.07 0.63
CA ASN A 27 -6.69 -7.41 1.93
C ASN A 27 -5.60 -8.07 2.82
N PRO A 28 -4.55 -7.32 3.24
CA PRO A 28 -3.46 -7.88 4.03
C PRO A 28 -3.75 -7.86 5.55
N SER A 29 -4.98 -7.55 5.96
CA SER A 29 -5.38 -7.57 7.37
C SER A 29 -5.26 -8.99 7.94
N TYR A 30 -4.71 -9.10 9.14
CA TYR A 30 -4.50 -10.38 9.81
C TYR A 30 -4.75 -10.26 11.32
N GLY A 31 -5.65 -11.09 11.86
CA GLY A 31 -6.06 -11.01 13.26
C GLY A 31 -6.62 -9.64 13.61
N ASN A 32 -5.99 -8.97 14.57
CA ASN A 32 -6.35 -7.61 15.01
C ASN A 32 -5.61 -6.50 14.24
N CYS A 33 -4.77 -6.86 13.26
CA CYS A 33 -4.08 -5.89 12.40
C CYS A 33 -4.95 -5.56 11.20
N TYR A 34 -5.50 -4.35 11.18
CA TYR A 34 -6.33 -3.86 10.08
C TYR A 34 -5.52 -2.99 9.12
N TYR A 35 -5.64 -3.30 7.84
CA TYR A 35 -5.10 -2.46 6.78
C TYR A 35 -6.06 -1.31 6.49
N ASP A 36 -5.64 -0.08 6.81
CA ASP A 36 -6.43 1.12 6.55
C ASP A 36 -6.27 1.57 5.09
N TYR A 37 -7.41 1.74 4.41
CA TYR A 37 -7.52 2.07 2.99
C TYR A 37 -8.06 3.48 2.71
N LYS A 38 -8.16 4.35 3.71
CA LYS A 38 -8.62 5.74 3.55
C LYS A 38 -7.97 6.48 2.38
#